data_AF-A0A554LUB6-F1
#
_entry.id   AF-A0A554LUB6-F1
#
_cell.length_a   1.000
_cell.length_b   1.000
_cell.length_c   1.000
_cell.angle_alpha   90.00
_cell.angle_beta   90.00
_cell.angle_gamma   90.00
#
_symmetry.space_group_name_H-M   'P 1'
#
loop_
_entity.id
_entity.type
_entity.pdbx_description
1 polymer ?
#
loop_
_entity_poly.entity_id
_entity_poly.type
_entity_poly.pdbx_seq_one_letter_code
_entity_poly.pdbx_strand_id
1 'polypeptide(L)' 'MDWLEKLAFGVGIGILAIANFAFVGVVGAIPTYFLWNWLMPEIFALKAITFWQAWGLVFLSGILFKNSSSSKSSSRD' A
#
# COMPACT_ATOMS: atom_id res chain seq x y z
N MET A 1 -5.82 -35.73 -0.51
CA MET A 1 -6.89 -34.77 -0.89
C MET A 1 -6.38 -33.35 -0.68
N ASP A 2 -5.18 -33.03 -1.21
CA ASP A 2 -4.25 -32.09 -0.55
C ASP A 2 -4.12 -30.73 -1.27
N TRP A 3 -4.92 -30.52 -2.31
CA TRP A 3 -4.78 -29.38 -3.23
C TRP A 3 -5.61 -28.16 -2.80
N LEU A 4 -6.82 -28.41 -2.33
CA LEU A 4 -7.84 -27.43 -2.00
C LEU A 4 -7.52 -26.65 -0.71
N GLU A 5 -6.86 -27.27 0.25
CA GLU A 5 -6.38 -26.61 1.47
C GLU A 5 -5.26 -25.62 1.18
N LYS A 6 -4.31 -25.97 0.31
CA LYS A 6 -3.20 -25.09 -0.08
C LYS A 6 -3.68 -23.84 -0.84
N LEU A 7 -4.72 -24.02 -1.67
CA LEU A 7 -5.41 -22.90 -2.33
C LEU A 7 -6.17 -22.03 -1.33
N ALA A 8 -6.86 -22.63 -0.36
CA ALA A 8 -7.55 -21.88 0.69
C ALA A 8 -6.59 -21.03 1.53
N PHE A 9 -5.41 -21.56 1.89
CA PHE A 9 -4.37 -20.79 2.59
C PHE A 9 -3.81 -19.65 1.71
N GLY A 10 -3.55 -19.91 0.43
CA GLY A 10 -3.08 -18.88 -0.50
C GLY A 10 -4.09 -17.73 -0.68
N VAL A 11 -5.38 -18.06 -0.78
CA VAL A 11 -6.48 -17.09 -0.87
C VAL A 11 -6.63 -16.30 0.44
N GLY A 12 -6.54 -16.97 1.60
CA GLY A 12 -6.61 -16.33 2.91
C GLY A 12 -5.50 -15.31 3.15
N ILE A 13 -4.25 -15.67 2.79
CA ILE A 13 -3.10 -14.76 2.85
C ILE A 13 -3.26 -13.59 1.89
N GLY A 14 -3.78 -13.84 0.68
CA GLY A 14 -4.06 -12.78 -0.31
C GLY A 14 -5.07 -11.75 0.19
N ILE A 15 -6.16 -12.20 0.83
CA ILE A 15 -7.20 -11.33 1.40
C ILE A 15 -6.65 -10.52 2.58
N LEU A 16 -5.86 -11.14 3.47
CA LEU A 16 -5.20 -10.42 4.56
C LEU A 16 -4.23 -9.35 4.05
N ALA A 17 -3.46 -9.65 2.99
CA ALA A 17 -2.53 -8.71 2.40
C ALA A 17 -3.26 -7.50 1.77
N ILE A 18 -4.39 -7.74 1.09
CA ILE A 18 -5.22 -6.66 0.52
C ILE A 18 -5.86 -5.83 1.64
N ALA A 19 -6.35 -6.47 2.71
CA ALA A 19 -6.92 -5.77 3.85
C ALA A 19 -5.89 -4.93 4.60
N ASN A 20 -4.68 -5.45 4.82
CA ASN A 20 -3.59 -4.72 5.46
C ASN A 20 -3.11 -3.55 4.58
N PHE A 21 -3.02 -3.76 3.26
CA PHE A 21 -2.66 -2.72 2.31
C PHE A 21 -3.72 -1.59 2.26
N ALA A 22 -5.00 -1.94 2.27
CA ALA A 22 -6.08 -0.97 2.38
C ALA A 22 -6.03 -0.22 3.72
N PHE A 23 -5.72 -0.91 4.82
CA PHE A 23 -5.61 -0.30 6.14
C PHE A 23 -4.44 0.69 6.22
N VAL A 24 -3.26 0.31 5.75
CA VAL A 24 -2.09 1.22 5.66
C VAL A 24 -2.38 2.37 4.70
N GLY A 25 -3.11 2.12 3.60
CA GLY A 25 -3.55 3.14 2.66
C GLY A 25 -4.45 4.21 3.29
N VAL A 26 -5.44 3.78 4.08
CA VAL A 26 -6.37 4.66 4.80
C VAL A 26 -5.65 5.41 5.94
N VAL A 27 -4.83 4.70 6.72
CA VAL A 27 -4.08 5.31 7.83
C VAL A 27 -3.03 6.29 7.32
N GLY A 28 -2.39 6.03 6.19
CA GLY A 28 -1.44 6.94 5.53
C GLY A 28 -2.12 8.15 4.87
N ALA A 29 -3.35 8.00 4.38
CA ALA A 29 -4.06 9.09 3.70
C ALA A 29 -4.41 10.26 4.63
N ILE A 30 -4.62 10.01 5.93
CA ILE A 30 -4.93 11.06 6.92
C ILE A 30 -3.74 12.04 7.10
N PRO A 31 -2.53 11.60 7.48
CA PRO A 31 -1.37 12.48 7.57
C PRO A 31 -0.97 13.03 6.19
N THR A 32 -1.06 12.26 5.11
CA THR A 32 -0.79 12.77 3.75
C THR A 32 -1.73 13.90 3.36
N TYR A 33 -3.03 13.80 3.63
CA TYR A 33 -3.99 14.88 3.36
C TYR A 33 -3.69 16.13 4.19
N PHE A 34 -3.42 15.98 5.48
CA PHE A 34 -3.19 17.11 6.39
C PHE A 34 -1.86 17.81 6.09
N LEU A 35 -0.75 17.05 5.98
CA LEU A 35 0.56 17.60 5.64
C LEU A 35 0.55 18.22 4.23
N TRP A 36 -0.08 17.58 3.25
CA TRP A 36 -0.09 18.14 1.90
C TRP A 36 -0.88 19.44 1.86
N ASN A 37 -2.09 19.49 2.42
CA ASN A 37 -2.90 20.71 2.39
C ASN A 37 -2.28 21.88 3.15
N TRP A 38 -1.45 21.61 4.17
CA TRP A 38 -0.68 22.65 4.86
C TRP A 38 0.60 23.04 4.13
N LEU A 39 1.41 22.09 3.66
CA LEU A 39 2.78 22.37 3.26
C LEU A 39 2.94 22.66 1.75
N MET A 40 2.28 21.87 0.88
CA MET A 40 2.48 21.94 -0.57
C MET A 40 1.85 23.18 -1.23
N PRO A 41 0.61 23.58 -0.89
CA PRO A 41 0.03 24.83 -1.36
C PRO A 41 0.79 26.06 -0.87
N GLU A 42 1.28 26.04 0.38
CA GLU A 42 1.92 27.21 0.98
C GLU A 42 3.35 27.41 0.45
N ILE A 43 4.13 26.33 0.29
CA ILE A 43 5.54 26.43 -0.15
C ILE A 43 5.66 26.46 -1.68
N PHE A 44 4.81 25.72 -2.40
CA PHE A 44 4.94 25.56 -3.85
C PHE A 44 3.80 26.20 -4.65
N ALA A 45 2.81 26.85 -4.01
CA ALA A 45 1.62 27.40 -4.67
C ALA A 45 0.83 26.35 -5.49
N LEU A 46 0.92 25.07 -5.11
CA LEU A 46 0.20 23.98 -5.77
C LEU A 46 -1.24 23.86 -5.27
N LYS A 47 -2.08 23.21 -6.08
CA LYS A 47 -3.48 22.93 -5.75
C LYS A 47 -3.58 21.93 -4.58
N ALA A 48 -4.42 22.29 -3.60
CA ALA A 48 -4.86 21.42 -2.52
C ALA A 48 -5.40 20.09 -3.08
N ILE A 49 -5.03 18.98 -2.44
CA ILE A 49 -5.54 17.65 -2.79
C ILE A 49 -6.74 17.29 -1.90
N THR A 50 -7.76 16.70 -2.50
CA THR A 50 -8.93 16.16 -1.79
C THR A 50 -8.61 14.82 -1.13
N PHE A 51 -9.47 14.38 -0.20
CA PHE A 51 -9.34 13.07 0.47
C PHE A 51 -9.17 11.92 -0.54
N TRP A 52 -9.96 11.93 -1.62
CA TRP A 52 -9.87 10.94 -2.70
C TRP A 52 -8.53 10.98 -3.45
N GLN A 53 -7.93 12.17 -3.64
CA GLN A 53 -6.61 12.32 -4.26
C GLN A 53 -5.49 11.86 -3.34
N ALA A 54 -5.56 12.17 -2.03
CA ALA A 54 -4.61 11.67 -1.05
C ALA A 54 -4.64 10.12 -0.99
N TRP A 55 -5.84 9.53 -1.03
CA TRP A 55 -6.02 8.08 -1.07
C TRP A 55 -5.41 7.46 -2.34
N GLY A 56 -5.64 8.07 -3.50
CA GLY A 56 -5.03 7.66 -4.77
C GLY A 56 -3.51 7.78 -4.79
N LEU A 57 -2.95 8.81 -4.15
CA LEU A 57 -1.49 9.03 -4.05
C LEU A 57 -0.84 7.93 -3.20
N VAL A 58 -1.41 7.63 -2.03
CA VAL A 58 -0.92 6.55 -1.16
C VAL A 58 -1.02 5.19 -1.85
N PHE A 59 -2.10 4.95 -2.61
CA PHE A 59 -2.26 3.74 -3.41
C PHE A 59 -1.19 3.63 -4.51
N LEU A 60 -0.94 4.73 -5.24
CA LEU A 60 0.11 4.81 -6.26
C LEU A 60 1.50 4.57 -5.66
N SER A 61 1.83 5.21 -4.54
CA SER A 61 3.08 4.98 -3.82
C SER A 61 3.20 3.54 -3.36
N GLY A 62 2.11 2.95 -2.87
CA GLY A 62 2.07 1.54 -2.49
C GLY A 62 2.26 0.58 -3.68
N ILE A 63 1.93 0.98 -4.91
CA ILE A 63 2.23 0.22 -6.13
C ILE A 63 3.67 0.43 -6.60
N LEU A 64 4.13 1.68 -6.67
CA LEU A 64 5.46 2.05 -7.16
C LEU A 64 6.59 1.56 -6.24
N PHE A 65 6.37 1.63 -4.93
CA PHE A 65 7.35 1.23 -3.92
C PHE A 65 7.09 -0.17 -3.36
N LYS A 66 6.21 -0.98 -3.98
CA LYS A 66 6.09 -2.40 -3.65
C LYS A 66 7.35 -3.15 -4.14
N ASN A 67 8.43 -3.00 -3.38
CA ASN A 67 9.69 -3.66 -3.62
C ASN A 67 9.49 -5.18 -3.47
N SER A 68 9.72 -5.91 -4.56
CA SER A 68 9.77 -7.36 -4.59
C SER A 68 10.98 -7.85 -3.79
N SER A 69 10.82 -8.05 -2.49
CA SER A 69 11.81 -8.76 -1.68
C SER A 69 11.71 -10.26 -1.95
N SER A 70 12.19 -10.68 -3.12
CA SER A 70 12.45 -12.08 -3.43
C SER A 70 13.75 -12.51 -2.74
N SER A 71 13.71 -12.76 -1.43
CA SER A 71 14.77 -13.48 -0.75
C SER A 71 14.61 -14.98 -1.03
N LYS A 72 15.05 -15.44 -2.22
CA LYS A 72 15.36 -16.86 -2.41
C LYS A 72 16.64 -17.15 -1.62
N SER A 73 16.47 -17.72 -0.43
CA SER A 73 17.58 -18.30 0.31
C SER A 73 18.17 -19.46 -0.48
N SER A 74 19.47 -19.35 -0.71
CA SER A 74 20.35 -20.37 -1.25
C SER A 74 20.20 -21.70 -0.50
N SER A 75 19.99 -22.78 -1.22
CA SER A 75 20.48 -24.10 -0.81
C SER A 75 21.52 -24.50 -1.84
N ARG A 76 22.78 -24.28 -1.49
CA ARG A 76 23.90 -25.08 -1.98
C ARG A 76 23.96 -26.32 -1.08
N ASP A 77 24.54 -27.37 -1.66
CA ASP A 77 24.89 -28.69 -1.10
C ASP A 77 23.91 -29.81 -1.49
#